data_AF-A0A6M5UDT6-F1
#
_entry.id   AF-A0A6M5UDT6-F1
#
_cell.length_a   1.000
_cell.length_b   1.000
_cell.length_c   1.000
_cell.angle_alpha   90.00
_cell.angle_beta   90.00
_cell.angle_gamma   90.00
#
_symmetry.space_group_name_H-M   'P 1'
#
loop_
_entity.id
_entity.type
_entity.pdbx_description
1 polymer ?
#
loop_
_entity_poly.entity_id
_entity_poly.type
_entity_poly.pdbx_seq_one_letter_code
_entity_poly.pdbx_strand_id
1 'polypeptide(L)'
;MPTLDAVLGARVPSLCDFPPGRLVDGVLEGTAPDGPEGGVWLEDEVVHGSLGPEAVPVAVGVFSCHHGGSAWPQVLGVLEAGPEESTAQVTHVLSPFEETQFGREWVEDVTFVDGAVEVRWWTGTDEDSLAMGDSPASARYVLDGDALTPTDVVVHTAEGATFELLEALDARDAGAATALADEAIHADLRALVEHGETMREPECTHEDRGRWSCRTLTSGGWYGVLTWETAGWGPWSLTGLEISGE
;
A
#
# COMPACT_ATOMS: atom_id res chain seq x y z
N MET A 1 13.79 17.68 17.78
CA MET A 1 12.51 17.27 17.18
C MET A 1 11.86 18.51 16.60
N PRO A 2 11.40 18.47 15.33
CA PRO A 2 10.66 19.59 14.73
C PRO A 2 9.38 19.89 15.51
N THR A 3 8.98 21.16 15.56
CA THR A 3 7.64 21.55 16.06
C THR A 3 6.64 21.51 14.90
N LEU A 4 5.34 21.48 15.20
CA LEU A 4 4.29 21.53 14.16
C LEU A 4 4.43 22.77 13.28
N ASP A 5 4.65 23.96 13.86
CA ASP A 5 4.86 25.20 13.10
C ASP A 5 6.08 25.10 12.17
N ALA A 6 7.16 24.45 12.64
CA ALA A 6 8.36 24.23 11.84
C ALA A 6 8.09 23.25 10.67
N VAL A 7 7.26 22.23 10.90
CA VAL A 7 6.82 21.26 9.89
C VAL A 7 5.93 21.93 8.84
N LEU A 8 4.92 22.70 9.25
CA LEU A 8 4.01 23.43 8.35
C LEU A 8 4.72 24.53 7.54
N GLY A 9 5.89 24.96 8.00
CA GLY A 9 6.77 25.91 7.32
C GLY A 9 8.05 25.29 6.75
N ALA A 10 8.11 23.96 6.61
CA ALA A 10 9.33 23.25 6.25
C ALA A 10 9.81 23.57 4.83
N ARG A 11 11.13 23.43 4.61
CA ARG A 11 11.69 23.38 3.26
C ARG A 11 11.47 21.99 2.68
N VAL A 12 11.00 21.92 1.46
CA VAL A 12 10.76 20.67 0.74
C VAL A 12 11.64 20.61 -0.52
N PRO A 13 12.20 19.44 -0.85
CA PRO A 13 12.86 19.24 -2.14
C PRO A 13 11.81 19.29 -3.27
N SER A 14 12.26 19.03 -4.51
CA SER A 14 11.31 18.81 -5.59
C SER A 14 10.47 17.57 -5.27
N LEU A 15 9.15 17.69 -5.38
CA LEU A 15 8.18 16.64 -5.10
C LEU A 15 7.13 16.63 -6.20
N CYS A 16 6.81 15.46 -6.74
CA CYS A 16 5.72 15.30 -7.71
C CYS A 16 5.82 16.24 -8.92
N ASP A 17 7.03 16.39 -9.47
CA ASP A 17 7.39 17.34 -10.53
C ASP A 17 7.24 18.83 -10.19
N PHE A 18 6.84 19.20 -8.97
CA PHE A 18 6.91 20.57 -8.50
C PHE A 18 8.34 20.96 -8.09
N PRO A 19 8.76 22.20 -8.35
CA PRO A 19 10.08 22.68 -7.96
C PRO A 19 10.25 22.69 -6.43
N PRO A 20 11.50 22.60 -5.92
CA PRO A 20 11.75 22.71 -4.49
C PRO A 20 11.32 24.08 -3.96
N GLY A 21 10.89 24.12 -2.70
CA GLY A 21 10.37 25.34 -2.11
C GLY A 21 10.18 25.24 -0.60
N ARG A 22 9.25 26.06 -0.10
CA ARG A 22 8.87 26.09 1.31
C ARG A 22 7.37 25.89 1.43
N LEU A 23 6.94 25.20 2.47
CA LEU A 23 5.54 25.16 2.85
C LEU A 23 5.11 26.48 3.50
N VAL A 24 3.86 26.86 3.25
CA VAL A 24 3.13 27.93 3.92
C VAL A 24 1.84 27.29 4.41
N ASP A 25 1.72 27.13 5.72
CA ASP A 25 0.61 26.44 6.37
C ASP A 25 0.38 25.03 5.79
N GLY A 26 1.47 24.29 5.56
CA GLY A 26 1.44 22.91 5.03
C GLY A 26 1.35 22.81 3.51
N VAL A 27 1.17 23.92 2.78
CA VAL A 27 1.05 23.91 1.31
C VAL A 27 2.31 24.48 0.66
N LEU A 28 2.83 23.85 -0.40
CA LEU A 28 3.98 24.36 -1.14
C LEU A 28 3.68 25.76 -1.72
N GLU A 29 4.51 26.73 -1.36
CA GLU A 29 4.35 28.13 -1.74
C GLU A 29 4.20 28.28 -3.27
N GLY A 30 3.22 29.08 -3.68
CA GLY A 30 2.92 29.32 -5.10
C GLY A 30 2.05 28.25 -5.76
N THR A 31 1.66 27.21 -5.02
CA THR A 31 0.71 26.18 -5.48
C THR A 31 -0.58 26.22 -4.68
N ALA A 32 -1.61 25.49 -5.14
CA ALA A 32 -2.85 25.31 -4.38
C ALA A 32 -3.43 23.92 -4.69
N PRO A 33 -3.88 23.14 -3.68
CA PRO A 33 -4.46 21.81 -3.90
C PRO A 33 -5.60 21.81 -4.93
N ASP A 34 -6.50 22.79 -4.84
CA ASP A 34 -7.64 22.97 -5.76
C ASP A 34 -7.33 23.86 -6.98
N GLY A 35 -6.06 24.20 -7.19
CA GLY A 35 -5.62 25.05 -8.28
C GLY A 35 -5.63 24.32 -9.63
N PRO A 36 -5.73 25.04 -10.77
CA PRO A 36 -5.71 24.42 -12.10
C PRO A 36 -4.36 23.75 -12.44
N GLU A 37 -3.28 24.21 -11.82
CA GLU A 37 -1.94 23.63 -11.96
C GLU A 37 -1.70 22.50 -10.93
N GLY A 38 -2.58 22.39 -9.92
CA GLY A 38 -2.42 21.52 -8.76
C GLY A 38 -1.42 22.08 -7.74
N GLY A 39 -0.93 21.20 -6.87
CA GLY A 39 0.02 21.57 -5.84
C GLY A 39 0.50 20.39 -5.00
N VAL A 40 1.35 20.72 -4.03
CA VAL A 40 1.87 19.79 -3.03
C VAL A 40 1.43 20.29 -1.66
N TRP A 41 0.88 19.41 -0.83
CA TRP A 41 0.51 19.74 0.53
C TRP A 41 0.80 18.59 1.48
N LEU A 42 1.07 18.96 2.72
CA LEU A 42 1.18 18.05 3.84
C LEU A 42 -0.23 17.67 4.30
N GLU A 43 -0.50 16.38 4.42
CA GLU A 43 -1.72 15.85 5.02
C GLU A 43 -1.74 16.09 6.54
N ASP A 44 -2.90 15.96 7.17
CA ASP A 44 -3.06 16.16 8.62
C ASP A 44 -2.19 15.19 9.46
N GLU A 45 -1.72 14.10 8.85
CA GLU A 45 -0.91 13.08 9.50
C GLU A 45 0.58 13.49 9.56
N VAL A 46 1.01 13.89 10.76
CA VAL A 46 2.41 14.08 11.11
C VAL A 46 2.74 13.30 12.36
N VAL A 47 3.61 12.30 12.22
CA VAL A 47 4.08 11.49 13.35
C VAL A 47 5.48 11.89 13.76
N HIS A 48 5.74 11.85 15.06
CA HIS A 48 7.01 12.24 15.65
C HIS A 48 7.68 11.02 16.27
N GLY A 49 9.00 10.93 16.13
CA GLY A 49 9.75 9.80 16.66
C GLY A 49 11.24 9.98 16.57
N SER A 50 11.94 8.86 16.72
CA SER A 50 13.39 8.77 16.64
C SER A 50 13.76 7.72 15.60
N LEU A 51 14.72 8.04 14.74
CA LEU A 51 15.12 7.20 13.62
C LEU A 51 16.54 6.67 13.80
N GLY A 52 16.76 5.41 13.46
CA GLY A 52 18.06 4.75 13.48
C GLY A 52 18.61 4.47 14.88
N PRO A 53 19.81 3.85 14.95
CA PRO A 53 20.42 3.42 16.22
C PRO A 53 20.84 4.59 17.12
N GLU A 54 21.05 5.78 16.55
CA GLU A 54 21.38 7.00 17.30
C GLU A 54 20.13 7.75 17.79
N ALA A 55 18.93 7.24 17.47
CA ALA A 55 17.64 7.79 17.87
C ALA A 55 17.45 9.26 17.47
N VAL A 56 17.85 9.62 16.24
CA VAL A 56 17.77 10.98 15.71
C VAL A 56 16.31 11.45 15.73
N PRO A 57 15.97 12.55 16.43
CA PRO A 57 14.59 12.97 16.60
C PRO A 57 14.06 13.66 15.34
N VAL A 58 13.08 13.06 14.70
CA VAL A 58 12.49 13.48 13.41
C VAL A 58 10.96 13.58 13.51
N ALA A 59 10.36 14.19 12.51
CA ALA A 59 8.95 13.99 12.19
C ALA A 59 8.85 13.29 10.82
N VAL A 60 7.74 12.60 10.57
CA VAL A 60 7.39 12.07 9.24
C VAL A 60 6.02 12.61 8.89
N GLY A 61 5.92 13.22 7.72
CA GLY A 61 4.69 13.76 7.18
C GLY A 61 4.32 13.06 5.88
N VAL A 62 3.04 12.85 5.65
CA VAL A 62 2.51 12.37 4.37
C VAL A 62 2.24 13.57 3.47
N PHE A 63 2.81 13.56 2.26
CA PHE A 63 2.61 14.60 1.26
C PHE A 63 1.73 14.06 0.14
N SER A 64 0.64 14.78 -0.10
CA SER A 64 -0.19 14.59 -1.27
C SER A 64 0.18 15.59 -2.35
N CYS A 65 -0.08 15.18 -3.58
CA CYS A 65 0.23 15.94 -4.76
C CYS A 65 -0.89 15.82 -5.79
N HIS A 66 -1.16 16.92 -6.46
CA HIS A 66 -2.04 16.94 -7.61
C HIS A 66 -1.36 17.69 -8.74
N HIS A 67 -1.45 17.18 -9.96
CA HIS A 67 -0.93 17.87 -11.13
C HIS A 67 -1.99 17.84 -12.24
N GLY A 68 -2.54 19.01 -12.57
CA GLY A 68 -3.45 19.18 -13.71
C GLY A 68 -4.69 18.29 -13.70
N GLY A 69 -5.29 18.02 -12.53
CA GLY A 69 -6.49 17.17 -12.43
C GLY A 69 -6.22 15.74 -11.99
N SER A 70 -4.97 15.29 -11.93
CA SER A 70 -4.61 13.91 -11.60
C SER A 70 -3.94 13.82 -10.22
N ALA A 71 -4.48 12.96 -9.35
CA ALA A 71 -3.85 12.61 -8.08
C ALA A 71 -2.55 11.83 -8.32
N TRP A 72 -1.46 12.25 -7.70
CA TRP A 72 -0.19 11.53 -7.73
C TRP A 72 -0.10 10.56 -6.54
N PRO A 73 0.81 9.57 -6.57
CA PRO A 73 1.14 8.80 -5.37
C PRO A 73 1.51 9.73 -4.23
N GLN A 74 1.00 9.44 -3.04
CA GLN A 74 1.48 10.09 -1.84
C GLN A 74 2.92 9.66 -1.55
N VAL A 75 3.69 10.57 -0.95
CA VAL A 75 5.06 10.32 -0.53
C VAL A 75 5.23 10.70 0.94
N LEU A 76 6.12 10.03 1.65
CA LEU A 76 6.48 10.41 3.01
C LEU A 76 7.72 11.30 2.99
N GLY A 77 7.68 12.40 3.73
CA GLY A 77 8.86 13.24 3.97
C GLY A 77 9.36 13.05 5.39
N VAL A 78 10.64 12.70 5.55
CA VAL A 78 11.32 12.73 6.85
C VAL A 78 11.79 14.16 7.10
N LEU A 79 11.29 14.76 8.18
CA LEU A 79 11.56 16.13 8.56
C LEU A 79 12.52 16.19 9.75
N GLU A 80 13.61 16.92 9.57
CA GLU A 80 14.56 17.24 10.62
C GLU A 80 14.47 18.71 11.02
N ALA A 81 14.77 18.99 12.29
CA ALA A 81 14.84 20.37 12.77
C ALA A 81 16.01 21.09 12.09
N GLY A 82 15.74 22.30 11.60
CA GLY A 82 16.75 23.15 10.98
C GLY A 82 17.66 23.83 12.01
N PRO A 83 18.62 24.66 11.55
CA PRO A 83 19.54 25.38 12.43
C PRO A 83 18.85 26.41 13.34
N GLU A 84 17.65 26.87 12.96
CA GLU A 84 16.79 27.72 13.79
C GLU A 84 15.65 26.88 14.37
N GLU A 85 15.30 27.09 15.64
CA GLU A 85 14.29 26.28 16.37
C GLU A 85 12.91 26.25 15.69
N SER A 86 12.59 27.27 14.89
CA SER A 86 11.32 27.40 14.16
C SER A 86 11.37 26.90 12.71
N THR A 87 12.40 26.17 12.33
CA THR A 87 12.59 25.69 10.95
C THR A 87 12.70 24.17 10.90
N ALA A 88 12.18 23.57 9.83
CA ALA A 88 12.39 22.18 9.51
C ALA A 88 12.73 22.04 8.02
N GLN A 89 13.32 20.91 7.65
CA GLN A 89 13.58 20.54 6.27
C GLN A 89 13.27 19.08 6.06
N VAL A 90 12.71 18.75 4.89
CA VAL A 90 12.59 17.37 4.44
C VAL A 90 13.99 16.90 4.01
N THR A 91 14.56 15.94 4.73
CA THR A 91 15.89 15.36 4.46
C THR A 91 15.82 14.12 3.58
N HIS A 92 14.70 13.38 3.67
CA HIS A 92 14.44 12.22 2.84
C HIS A 92 13.01 12.21 2.33
N VAL A 93 12.83 11.66 1.14
CA VAL A 93 11.53 11.40 0.53
C VAL A 93 11.43 9.90 0.32
N LEU A 94 10.36 9.30 0.82
CA LEU A 94 10.06 7.88 0.69
C LEU A 94 8.81 7.77 -0.18
N SER A 95 8.88 6.93 -1.21
CA SER A 95 7.77 6.74 -2.13
C SER A 95 7.30 5.30 -2.06
N PRO A 96 6.11 5.02 -1.49
CA PRO A 96 5.52 3.69 -1.52
C PRO A 96 5.35 3.15 -2.95
N PHE A 97 5.18 4.06 -3.93
CA PHE A 97 5.14 3.73 -5.35
C PHE A 97 6.38 2.98 -5.83
N GLU A 98 7.57 3.28 -5.33
CA GLU A 98 8.79 2.57 -5.76
C GLU A 98 8.72 1.08 -5.44
N GLU A 99 7.95 0.70 -4.41
CA GLU A 99 7.78 -0.68 -3.97
C GLU A 99 6.71 -1.43 -4.77
N THR A 100 5.66 -0.72 -5.22
CA THR A 100 4.45 -1.37 -5.77
C THR A 100 4.21 -1.06 -7.25
N GLN A 101 4.69 0.08 -7.75
CA GLN A 101 4.62 0.50 -9.16
C GLN A 101 3.19 0.66 -9.74
N PHE A 102 2.16 0.85 -8.90
CA PHE A 102 0.77 1.01 -9.36
C PHE A 102 0.41 2.47 -9.68
N GLY A 103 1.15 3.43 -9.12
CA GLY A 103 1.20 4.79 -9.63
C GLY A 103 0.22 5.76 -9.00
N ARG A 104 -0.53 5.34 -7.98
CA ARG A 104 -1.41 6.19 -7.17
C ARG A 104 -1.57 5.65 -5.75
N GLU A 105 -0.47 5.37 -5.10
CA GLU A 105 -0.46 4.85 -3.75
C GLU A 105 -0.99 5.89 -2.76
N TRP A 106 -1.87 5.48 -1.84
CA TRP A 106 -2.41 6.30 -0.76
C TRP A 106 -1.97 5.71 0.58
N VAL A 107 -1.18 6.46 1.34
CA VAL A 107 -0.77 6.16 2.71
C VAL A 107 -1.95 6.29 3.68
N GLU A 108 -2.18 5.25 4.46
CA GLU A 108 -3.23 5.22 5.48
C GLU A 108 -2.71 5.52 6.87
N ASP A 109 -1.54 4.97 7.18
CA ASP A 109 -0.99 4.98 8.52
C ASP A 109 0.53 5.01 8.47
N VAL A 110 1.10 5.87 9.29
CA VAL A 110 2.53 6.01 9.51
C VAL A 110 2.81 5.94 11.00
N THR A 111 3.68 5.04 11.43
CA THR A 111 4.04 4.92 12.84
C THR A 111 5.54 4.74 13.05
N PHE A 112 5.99 4.98 14.28
CA PHE A 112 7.36 4.70 14.70
C PHE A 112 7.40 3.45 15.57
N VAL A 113 8.21 2.47 15.15
CA VAL A 113 8.41 1.22 15.89
C VAL A 113 9.89 0.90 15.91
N ASP A 114 10.49 0.83 17.10
CA ASP A 114 11.88 0.42 17.33
C ASP A 114 12.91 1.14 16.42
N GLY A 115 12.80 2.46 16.31
CA GLY A 115 13.75 3.28 15.55
C GLY A 115 13.57 3.24 14.02
N ALA A 116 12.45 2.71 13.54
CA ALA A 116 12.07 2.69 12.12
C ALA A 116 10.69 3.34 11.91
N VAL A 117 10.41 3.67 10.65
CA VAL A 117 9.08 4.13 10.22
C VAL A 117 8.34 2.93 9.62
N GLU A 118 7.20 2.58 10.17
CA GLU A 118 6.30 1.58 9.58
C GLU A 118 5.20 2.33 8.83
N VAL A 119 4.95 1.90 7.59
CA VAL A 119 4.01 2.56 6.68
C VAL A 119 3.05 1.52 6.14
N ARG A 120 1.77 1.90 6.05
CA ARG A 120 0.73 1.10 5.40
C ARG A 120 0.06 1.96 4.32
N TRP A 121 -0.13 1.39 3.14
CA TRP A 121 -0.73 2.09 2.01
C TRP A 121 -1.54 1.17 1.11
N TRP A 122 -2.47 1.76 0.38
CA TRP A 122 -3.22 1.07 -0.68
C TRP A 122 -2.53 1.26 -2.02
N THR A 123 -2.46 0.22 -2.83
CA THR A 123 -2.00 0.30 -4.21
C THR A 123 -3.13 0.80 -5.11
N GLY A 124 -3.34 2.12 -5.18
CA GLY A 124 -4.39 2.73 -6.00
C GLY A 124 -5.23 3.78 -5.26
N THR A 125 -6.11 4.44 -6.00
CA THR A 125 -7.11 5.38 -5.48
C THR A 125 -8.52 4.95 -5.88
N ASP A 126 -9.53 5.42 -5.15
CA ASP A 126 -10.95 5.16 -5.45
C ASP A 126 -11.31 5.50 -6.92
N GLU A 127 -10.66 6.50 -7.52
CA GLU A 127 -10.91 6.97 -8.90
C GLU A 127 -10.37 6.01 -9.99
N ASP A 128 -9.31 5.25 -9.69
CA ASP A 128 -8.69 4.28 -10.60
C ASP A 128 -8.84 2.81 -10.13
N SER A 129 -9.52 2.60 -9.01
CA SER A 129 -9.79 1.28 -8.39
C SER A 129 -10.29 0.24 -9.39
N LEU A 130 -11.08 0.65 -10.39
CA LEU A 130 -11.60 -0.23 -11.44
C LEU A 130 -10.55 -0.82 -12.39
N ALA A 131 -9.35 -0.24 -12.50
CA ALA A 131 -8.33 -0.66 -13.47
C ALA A 131 -7.25 -1.59 -12.87
N MET A 132 -6.88 -1.40 -11.60
CA MET A 132 -5.76 -2.14 -10.97
C MET A 132 -6.11 -2.80 -9.63
N GLY A 133 -7.23 -2.41 -9.02
CA GLY A 133 -7.73 -2.91 -7.74
C GLY A 133 -6.84 -2.60 -6.54
N ASP A 134 -7.49 -2.14 -5.46
CA ASP A 134 -6.77 -1.69 -4.27
C ASP A 134 -6.22 -2.91 -3.51
N SER A 135 -4.89 -3.01 -3.39
CA SER A 135 -4.23 -4.03 -2.58
C SER A 135 -3.59 -3.37 -1.36
N PRO A 136 -3.79 -3.91 -0.13
CA PRO A 136 -3.12 -3.38 1.02
C PRO A 136 -1.64 -3.77 0.98
N ALA A 137 -0.79 -2.81 1.31
CA ALA A 137 0.65 -2.98 1.36
C ALA A 137 1.24 -2.34 2.61
N SER A 138 2.43 -2.81 3.00
CA SER A 138 3.17 -2.29 4.12
C SER A 138 4.67 -2.43 3.94
N ALA A 139 5.43 -1.56 4.59
CA ALA A 139 6.89 -1.63 4.64
C ALA A 139 7.40 -0.97 5.91
N ARG A 140 8.62 -1.37 6.29
CA ARG A 140 9.38 -0.79 7.37
C ARG A 140 10.60 -0.08 6.80
N TYR A 141 10.72 1.22 7.00
CA TYR A 141 11.85 2.02 6.54
C TYR A 141 12.88 2.20 7.65
N VAL A 142 14.09 1.71 7.40
CA VAL A 142 15.20 1.73 8.36
C VAL A 142 16.31 2.64 7.84
N LEU A 143 16.87 3.46 8.73
CA LEU A 143 18.03 4.29 8.42
C LEU A 143 19.32 3.44 8.52
N ASP A 144 20.01 3.28 7.40
CA ASP A 144 21.34 2.68 7.28
C ASP A 144 22.33 3.73 6.75
N GLY A 145 23.16 4.26 7.66
CA GLY A 145 23.98 5.44 7.38
C GLY A 145 23.11 6.65 7.06
N ASP A 146 23.28 7.22 5.87
CA ASP A 146 22.50 8.35 5.35
C ASP A 146 21.34 7.91 4.42
N ALA A 147 21.08 6.59 4.30
CA ALA A 147 20.07 6.06 3.40
C ALA A 147 18.90 5.48 4.20
N LEU A 148 17.67 5.81 3.78
CA LEU A 148 16.46 5.13 4.25
C LEU A 148 16.11 4.01 3.29
N THR A 149 16.13 2.78 3.79
CA THR A 149 15.91 1.58 2.98
C THR A 149 14.62 0.89 3.42
N PRO A 150 13.74 0.52 2.49
CA PRO A 150 12.57 -0.31 2.79
C PRO A 150 13.02 -1.73 3.17
N THR A 151 12.38 -2.28 4.18
CA THR A 151 12.53 -3.66 4.66
C THR A 151 11.15 -4.22 4.94
N ASP A 152 11.03 -5.54 4.97
CA ASP A 152 9.77 -6.23 5.26
C ASP A 152 8.60 -5.72 4.40
N VAL A 153 8.87 -5.48 3.11
CA VAL A 153 7.86 -5.03 2.15
C VAL A 153 6.90 -6.19 1.90
N VAL A 154 5.63 -5.96 2.20
CA VAL A 154 4.54 -6.92 2.00
C VAL A 154 3.47 -6.25 1.16
N VAL A 155 3.06 -6.93 0.09
CA VAL A 155 1.96 -6.50 -0.78
C VAL A 155 0.98 -7.67 -0.85
N HIS A 156 -0.24 -7.46 -0.36
CA HIS A 156 -1.27 -8.48 -0.36
C HIS A 156 -2.16 -8.30 -1.59
N THR A 157 -1.95 -9.07 -2.65
CA THR A 157 -2.82 -9.03 -3.84
C THR A 157 -3.76 -10.23 -3.87
N ALA A 158 -4.96 -10.05 -4.43
CA ALA A 158 -5.90 -11.17 -4.61
C ALA A 158 -5.35 -12.21 -5.59
N GLU A 159 -4.57 -11.76 -6.58
CA GLU A 159 -3.85 -12.63 -7.51
C GLU A 159 -2.79 -13.47 -6.78
N GLY A 160 -2.00 -12.87 -5.87
CA GLY A 160 -1.03 -13.59 -5.04
C GLY A 160 -1.70 -14.63 -4.16
N ALA A 161 -2.80 -14.27 -3.47
CA ALA A 161 -3.59 -15.21 -2.69
C ALA A 161 -4.20 -16.33 -3.53
N THR A 162 -4.58 -16.03 -4.78
CA THR A 162 -5.01 -17.04 -5.75
C THR A 162 -3.89 -18.01 -6.06
N PHE A 163 -2.69 -17.54 -6.38
CA PHE A 163 -1.55 -18.42 -6.65
C PHE A 163 -1.17 -19.28 -5.44
N GLU A 164 -1.19 -18.73 -4.23
CA GLU A 164 -0.98 -19.51 -3.00
C GLU A 164 -2.03 -20.60 -2.82
N LEU A 165 -3.30 -20.32 -3.11
CA LEU A 165 -4.35 -21.32 -3.10
C LEU A 165 -4.11 -22.40 -4.18
N LEU A 166 -3.72 -22.01 -5.40
CA LEU A 166 -3.43 -22.95 -6.48
C LEU A 166 -2.27 -23.88 -6.11
N GLU A 167 -1.21 -23.34 -5.48
CA GLU A 167 -0.08 -24.13 -4.99
C GLU A 167 -0.52 -25.11 -3.88
N ALA A 168 -1.34 -24.66 -2.93
CA ALA A 168 -1.88 -25.52 -1.88
C ALA A 168 -2.73 -26.67 -2.47
N LEU A 169 -3.51 -26.40 -3.52
CA LEU A 169 -4.31 -27.42 -4.20
C LEU A 169 -3.44 -28.43 -4.97
N ASP A 170 -2.42 -27.96 -5.69
CA ASP A 170 -1.48 -28.85 -6.40
C ASP A 170 -0.68 -29.73 -5.44
N ALA A 171 -0.25 -29.17 -4.31
CA ALA A 171 0.40 -29.88 -3.21
C ALA A 171 -0.54 -30.81 -2.43
N ARG A 172 -1.85 -30.71 -2.65
CA ARG A 172 -2.91 -31.36 -1.87
C ARG A 172 -2.84 -31.06 -0.37
N ASP A 173 -2.49 -29.82 -0.03
CA ASP A 173 -2.43 -29.32 1.33
C ASP A 173 -3.74 -28.61 1.71
N ALA A 174 -4.67 -29.38 2.28
CA ALA A 174 -5.93 -28.84 2.77
C ALA A 174 -5.75 -27.82 3.92
N GLY A 175 -4.66 -27.92 4.69
CA GLY A 175 -4.36 -26.98 5.77
C GLY A 175 -4.01 -25.61 5.22
N ALA A 176 -3.10 -25.57 4.24
CA ALA A 176 -2.73 -24.34 3.55
C ALA A 176 -3.92 -23.72 2.79
N ALA A 177 -4.69 -24.52 2.06
CA ALA A 177 -5.86 -24.03 1.32
C ALA A 177 -6.92 -23.40 2.26
N THR A 178 -7.23 -24.05 3.38
CA THR A 178 -8.22 -23.53 4.34
C THR A 178 -7.72 -22.35 5.17
N ALA A 179 -6.40 -22.14 5.28
CA ALA A 179 -5.84 -20.95 5.91
C ALA A 179 -6.08 -19.66 5.10
N LEU A 180 -6.33 -19.79 3.80
CA LEU A 180 -6.61 -18.69 2.87
C LEU A 180 -8.11 -18.40 2.70
N ALA A 181 -8.99 -19.13 3.39
CA ALA A 181 -10.42 -19.11 3.12
C ALA A 181 -11.25 -18.89 4.38
N ASP A 182 -12.40 -18.26 4.18
CA ASP A 182 -13.43 -18.17 5.21
C ASP A 182 -13.89 -19.59 5.59
N GLU A 183 -14.24 -19.78 6.87
CA GLU A 183 -14.73 -21.04 7.42
C GLU A 183 -15.89 -21.61 6.59
N ALA A 184 -16.73 -20.74 6.01
CA ALA A 184 -17.84 -21.14 5.15
C ALA A 184 -17.43 -21.98 3.92
N ILE A 185 -16.21 -21.78 3.40
CA ILE A 185 -15.69 -22.43 2.18
C ILE A 185 -14.78 -23.64 2.49
N HIS A 186 -14.46 -23.88 3.77
CA HIS A 186 -13.51 -24.93 4.16
C HIS A 186 -13.91 -26.34 3.71
N ALA A 187 -15.20 -26.66 3.72
CA ALA A 187 -15.68 -27.97 3.30
C ALA A 187 -15.45 -28.20 1.80
N ASP A 188 -15.74 -27.20 0.98
CA ASP A 188 -15.59 -27.27 -0.48
C ASP A 188 -14.11 -27.36 -0.89
N LEU A 189 -13.24 -26.61 -0.22
CA LEU A 189 -11.79 -26.69 -0.46
C LEU A 189 -11.21 -28.06 -0.10
N ARG A 190 -11.62 -28.64 1.03
CA ARG A 190 -11.18 -29.99 1.40
C ARG A 190 -11.63 -31.02 0.36
N ALA A 191 -12.86 -30.91 -0.13
CA ALA A 191 -13.35 -31.78 -1.20
C ALA A 191 -12.52 -31.64 -2.48
N LEU A 192 -12.20 -30.41 -2.91
CA LEU A 192 -11.33 -30.16 -4.07
C LEU A 192 -9.96 -30.84 -3.92
N VAL A 193 -9.32 -30.67 -2.75
CA VAL A 193 -8.03 -31.28 -2.43
C VAL A 193 -8.11 -32.82 -2.47
N GLU A 194 -9.15 -33.40 -1.88
CA GLU A 194 -9.35 -34.86 -1.83
C GLU A 194 -9.58 -35.45 -3.23
N HIS A 195 -10.34 -34.76 -4.09
CA HIS A 195 -10.59 -35.17 -5.46
C HIS A 195 -9.36 -34.99 -6.37
N GLY A 196 -8.39 -34.19 -5.94
CA GLY A 196 -7.15 -33.96 -6.68
C GLY A 196 -7.35 -33.13 -7.94
N GLU A 197 -8.38 -32.27 -7.95
CA GLU A 197 -8.56 -31.28 -9.01
C GLU A 197 -7.51 -30.17 -8.84
N THR A 198 -6.81 -29.85 -9.93
CA THR A 198 -5.90 -28.70 -9.96
C THR A 198 -6.56 -27.56 -10.69
N MET A 199 -6.50 -26.36 -10.14
CA MET A 199 -6.92 -25.13 -10.80
C MET A 199 -5.68 -24.46 -11.45
N ARG A 200 -5.83 -23.91 -12.66
CA ARG A 200 -4.73 -23.31 -13.44
C ARG A 200 -5.18 -22.02 -14.14
N GLU A 201 -4.20 -21.20 -14.51
CA GLU A 201 -4.38 -20.01 -15.35
C GLU A 201 -5.43 -19.04 -14.76
N PRO A 202 -5.18 -18.47 -13.56
CA PRO A 202 -6.12 -17.54 -12.97
C PRO A 202 -6.15 -16.25 -13.80
N GLU A 203 -7.35 -15.84 -14.21
CA GLU A 203 -7.62 -14.49 -14.72
C GLU A 203 -8.40 -13.74 -13.65
N CYS A 204 -7.74 -12.79 -12.99
CA CYS A 204 -8.33 -12.01 -11.93
C CYS A 204 -8.94 -10.71 -12.46
N THR A 205 -10.14 -10.40 -12.00
CA THR A 205 -10.89 -9.18 -12.30
C THR A 205 -11.32 -8.52 -11.01
N HIS A 206 -11.08 -7.21 -10.93
CA HIS A 206 -11.52 -6.38 -9.82
C HIS A 206 -13.03 -6.13 -9.91
N GLU A 207 -13.76 -6.31 -8.81
CA GLU A 207 -15.20 -6.02 -8.75
C GLU A 207 -15.46 -4.68 -8.07
N ASP A 208 -14.95 -4.51 -6.84
CA ASP A 208 -15.00 -3.28 -6.05
C ASP A 208 -13.90 -3.27 -4.96
N ARG A 209 -13.82 -2.17 -4.18
CA ARG A 209 -12.79 -1.99 -3.17
C ARG A 209 -12.83 -3.12 -2.14
N GLY A 210 -11.76 -3.90 -2.11
CA GLY A 210 -11.62 -5.02 -1.20
C GLY A 210 -12.31 -6.30 -1.68
N ARG A 211 -12.71 -6.39 -2.96
CA ARG A 211 -13.28 -7.61 -3.56
C ARG A 211 -12.77 -7.88 -4.97
N TRP A 212 -12.35 -9.11 -5.19
CA TRP A 212 -11.84 -9.60 -6.46
C TRP A 212 -12.49 -10.92 -6.85
N SER A 213 -12.57 -11.15 -8.15
CA SER A 213 -13.03 -12.41 -8.71
C SER A 213 -11.98 -12.97 -9.65
N CYS A 214 -11.47 -14.16 -9.34
CA CYS A 214 -10.48 -14.85 -10.14
C CYS A 214 -11.10 -16.08 -10.82
N ARG A 215 -10.92 -16.13 -12.12
CA ARG A 215 -11.43 -17.14 -13.03
C ARG A 215 -10.35 -18.18 -13.25
N THR A 216 -10.62 -19.46 -13.07
CA THR A 216 -9.61 -20.51 -13.27
C THR A 216 -10.19 -21.76 -13.94
N LEU A 217 -9.34 -22.50 -14.65
CA LEU A 217 -9.69 -23.77 -15.27
C LEU A 217 -9.23 -24.93 -14.39
N THR A 218 -10.13 -25.88 -14.14
CA THR A 218 -9.80 -27.14 -13.46
C THR A 218 -9.18 -28.15 -14.43
N SER A 219 -8.45 -29.12 -13.90
CA SER A 219 -7.93 -30.27 -14.66
C SER A 219 -9.01 -31.08 -15.38
N GLY A 220 -10.23 -31.12 -14.83
CA GLY A 220 -11.37 -31.79 -15.42
C GLY A 220 -12.09 -31.01 -16.55
N GLY A 221 -11.62 -29.79 -16.89
CA GLY A 221 -12.26 -28.93 -17.89
C GLY A 221 -13.43 -28.08 -17.35
N TRP A 222 -13.67 -28.11 -16.05
CA TRP A 222 -14.64 -27.25 -15.36
C TRP A 222 -14.05 -25.87 -15.12
N TYR A 223 -14.94 -24.89 -15.01
CA TYR A 223 -14.58 -23.51 -14.71
C TYR A 223 -14.84 -23.21 -13.23
N GLY A 224 -13.84 -22.60 -12.57
CA GLY A 224 -13.91 -22.12 -11.20
C GLY A 224 -13.96 -20.58 -11.14
N VAL A 225 -14.89 -20.03 -10.36
CA VAL A 225 -14.88 -18.64 -9.90
C VAL A 225 -14.45 -18.63 -8.44
N LEU A 226 -13.39 -17.89 -8.15
CA LEU A 226 -12.88 -17.62 -6.81
C LEU A 226 -13.21 -16.18 -6.44
N THR A 227 -14.01 -15.97 -5.41
CA THR A 227 -14.28 -14.64 -4.88
C THR A 227 -13.41 -14.41 -3.66
N TRP A 228 -12.58 -13.38 -3.74
CA TRP A 228 -11.68 -12.94 -2.69
C TRP A 228 -12.19 -11.65 -2.09
N GLU A 229 -12.21 -11.57 -0.77
CA GLU A 229 -12.51 -10.34 -0.05
C GLU A 229 -11.42 -10.07 0.99
N THR A 230 -11.17 -8.79 1.28
CA THR A 230 -10.33 -8.40 2.41
C THR A 230 -11.12 -7.52 3.38
N ALA A 231 -11.03 -7.85 4.68
CA ALA A 231 -11.59 -7.05 5.74
C ALA A 231 -10.59 -5.97 6.16
N GLY A 232 -10.54 -4.90 5.37
CA GLY A 232 -9.58 -3.81 5.56
C GLY A 232 -8.17 -4.25 5.16
N TRP A 233 -7.22 -4.20 6.09
CA TRP A 233 -5.80 -4.36 5.80
C TRP A 233 -5.26 -5.79 5.99
N GLY A 234 -6.16 -6.75 6.10
CA GLY A 234 -5.79 -8.14 6.29
C GLY A 234 -5.31 -8.79 4.99
N PRO A 235 -4.78 -10.02 5.09
CA PRO A 235 -4.63 -10.87 3.91
C PRO A 235 -5.99 -11.07 3.24
N TRP A 236 -5.97 -11.32 1.93
CA TRP A 236 -7.16 -11.71 1.18
C TRP A 236 -7.68 -13.05 1.68
N SER A 237 -9.00 -13.16 1.80
CA SER A 237 -9.70 -14.37 2.20
C SER A 237 -10.63 -14.81 1.08
N LEU A 238 -10.58 -16.09 0.72
CA LEU A 238 -11.52 -16.69 -0.21
C LEU A 238 -12.89 -16.79 0.48
N THR A 239 -13.87 -16.04 -0.01
CA THR A 239 -15.24 -16.00 0.52
C THR A 239 -16.26 -16.67 -0.39
N GLY A 240 -15.90 -16.92 -1.65
CA GLY A 240 -16.75 -17.61 -2.61
C GLY A 240 -15.95 -18.57 -3.48
N LEU A 241 -16.54 -19.74 -3.75
CA LEU A 241 -16.04 -20.74 -4.67
C LEU A 241 -17.22 -21.29 -5.47
N GLU A 242 -17.25 -21.02 -6.77
CA GLU A 242 -18.25 -21.59 -7.67
C GLU A 242 -17.55 -22.46 -8.71
N ILE A 243 -17.96 -23.73 -8.81
CA ILE A 243 -17.47 -24.65 -9.84
C ILE A 243 -18.64 -24.97 -10.77
N SER A 244 -18.48 -24.63 -12.04
CA SER A 244 -19.48 -24.86 -13.08
C SER A 244 -18.94 -25.76 -14.18
N GLY A 245 -19.80 -26.66 -14.67
CA GLY A 245 -19.51 -27.51 -15.82
C GLY A 245 -19.99 -26.91 -17.11
N GLU A 246 -19.37 -27.36 -18.21
CA GLU A 246 -19.99 -27.28 -19.53
C GLU A 246 -21.29 -28.10 -19.61
#